data_AF-A0A831Z5G2-F1
#
_entry.id   AF-A0A831Z5G2-F1
#
_cell.length_a   1.000
_cell.length_b   1.000
_cell.length_c   1.000
_cell.angle_alpha   90.00
_cell.angle_beta   90.00
_cell.angle_gamma   90.00
#
_symmetry.space_group_name_H-M   'P 1'
#
loop_
_entity.id
_entity.type
_entity.pdbx_description
1 polymer ?
#
loop_
_entity_poly.entity_id
_entity_poly.type
_entity_poly.pdbx_seq_one_letter_code
_entity_poly.pdbx_strand_id
1 'polypeptide(L)'
;MADTFRLIRPSEVAERVRMLASSFEKIYGDMVDVSKTSVEPFSLLATEEYLERTKLGLVLRGAVMDGYYAPIIVLSERDVTYILDGHHRAYVYWLLGYMFIDAYMLRLKHVSHARRGAFRLWEMRLYQDEIPKAPKARLWRFTAGVIHFFVTRYKGAFRFKVSSCRLDELVPTQSLVEPEGVEKVEKLGVLDEPILCLEYRGKKYIVDGHARAVNLLLKGRESVNALIIYPTDENIKIGLIEASERMGLRSLSDVEIK
;
A
#
# COMPACT_ATOMS: atom_id res chain seq x y z
N MET A 1 -8.74 21.67 -10.81
CA MET A 1 -8.54 21.92 -9.36
C MET A 1 -7.83 20.72 -8.78
N ALA A 2 -6.67 21.00 -8.19
CA ALA A 2 -5.49 20.19 -7.87
C ALA A 2 -5.63 18.67 -7.69
N ASP A 3 -4.77 17.91 -8.38
CA ASP A 3 -4.24 16.66 -7.82
C ASP A 3 -3.44 17.04 -6.57
N THR A 4 -4.05 16.92 -5.39
CA THR A 4 -3.47 17.36 -4.11
C THR A 4 -2.15 16.67 -3.76
N PHE A 5 -1.86 15.52 -4.39
CA PHE A 5 -0.65 14.74 -4.13
C PHE A 5 0.14 14.46 -5.41
N ARG A 6 1.46 14.59 -5.31
CA ARG A 6 2.45 14.23 -6.33
C ARG A 6 3.51 13.32 -5.72
N LEU A 7 3.98 12.36 -6.50
CA LEU A 7 5.13 11.55 -6.13
C LEU A 7 6.42 12.39 -6.13
N ILE A 8 7.20 12.28 -5.06
CA ILE A 8 8.45 13.02 -4.89
C ILE A 8 9.56 12.34 -5.68
N ARG A 9 10.37 13.10 -6.42
CA ARG A 9 11.53 12.58 -7.14
C ARG A 9 12.72 12.40 -6.18
N PRO A 10 13.65 11.47 -6.44
CA PRO A 10 14.85 11.31 -5.62
C PRO A 10 15.67 12.59 -5.44
N SER A 11 15.73 13.46 -6.46
CA SER A 11 16.39 14.77 -6.39
C SER A 11 15.72 15.73 -5.40
N GLU A 12 14.39 15.72 -5.35
CA GLU A 12 13.59 16.54 -4.41
C GLU A 12 13.75 16.03 -2.98
N VAL A 13 13.93 14.71 -2.78
CA VAL A 13 14.28 14.16 -1.46
C VAL A 13 15.62 14.71 -0.99
N ALA A 14 16.65 14.72 -1.85
CA ALA A 14 17.96 15.24 -1.49
C ALA A 14 17.93 16.73 -1.08
N GLU A 15 17.07 17.53 -1.71
CA GLU A 15 16.83 18.92 -1.30
C GLU A 15 16.14 19.01 0.07
N ARG A 16 15.10 18.20 0.31
CA ARG A 16 14.43 18.11 1.61
C ARG A 16 15.37 17.73 2.74
N VAL A 17 16.33 16.83 2.49
CA VAL A 17 17.33 16.43 3.48
C VAL A 17 18.14 17.63 3.95
N ARG A 18 18.58 18.51 3.04
CA ARG A 18 19.34 19.72 3.41
C ARG A 18 18.51 20.67 4.25
N MET A 19 17.24 20.87 3.88
CA MET A 19 16.31 21.71 4.64
C MET A 19 16.07 21.15 6.05
N LEU A 20 15.79 19.85 6.16
CA LEU A 20 15.57 19.18 7.44
C LEU A 20 16.82 19.22 8.32
N ALA A 21 18.01 18.94 7.77
CA ALA A 21 19.26 19.05 8.51
C ALA A 21 19.45 20.46 9.08
N SER A 22 19.31 21.50 8.25
CA SER A 22 19.40 22.90 8.69
C SER A 22 18.36 23.26 9.76
N SER A 23 17.12 22.76 9.64
CA SER A 23 16.09 22.94 10.67
C SER A 23 16.44 22.24 11.98
N PHE A 24 16.95 21.01 11.93
CA PHE A 24 17.36 20.26 13.11
C PHE A 24 18.53 20.95 13.82
N GLU A 25 19.53 21.42 13.08
CA GLU A 25 20.67 22.16 13.66
C GLU A 25 20.21 23.40 14.43
N LYS A 26 19.23 24.14 13.90
CA LYS A 26 18.66 25.31 14.57
C LYS A 26 17.84 24.96 15.80
N ILE A 27 17.04 23.90 15.74
CA ILE A 27 16.15 23.49 16.84
C ILE A 27 16.95 22.92 18.01
N TYR A 28 17.96 22.10 17.69
CA TYR A 28 18.72 21.34 18.68
C TYR A 28 20.04 22.00 19.09
N GLY A 29 20.48 23.04 18.37
CA GLY A 29 21.76 23.69 18.62
C GLY A 29 22.96 22.76 18.42
N ASP A 30 22.79 21.72 17.60
CA ASP A 30 23.76 20.63 17.42
C ASP A 30 23.99 20.36 15.94
N MET A 31 25.21 19.93 15.59
CA MET A 31 25.57 19.61 14.22
C MET A 31 24.89 18.31 13.77
N VAL A 32 24.27 18.32 12.59
CA VAL A 32 23.61 17.15 12.02
C VAL A 32 24.53 16.49 11.00
N ASP A 33 24.90 15.24 11.25
CA ASP A 33 25.55 14.41 10.25
C ASP A 33 24.50 13.80 9.30
N VAL A 34 24.79 13.80 8.00
CA VAL A 34 23.89 13.28 6.96
C VAL A 34 24.64 12.26 6.12
N SER A 35 24.12 11.04 6.10
CA SER A 35 24.67 9.95 5.27
C SER A 35 23.59 9.28 4.43
N LYS A 36 23.98 8.73 3.27
CA LYS A 36 23.15 7.78 2.54
C LYS A 36 23.37 6.39 3.12
N THR A 37 22.29 5.65 3.31
CA THR A 37 22.33 4.31 3.89
C THR A 37 21.14 3.49 3.40
N SER A 38 21.07 2.23 3.83
CA SER A 38 19.90 1.38 3.67
C SER A 38 19.40 0.94 5.04
N VAL A 39 18.08 0.94 5.23
CA VAL A 39 17.43 0.62 6.51
C VAL A 39 16.42 -0.49 6.34
N GLU A 40 16.24 -1.31 7.37
CA GLU A 40 15.21 -2.36 7.37
C GLU A 40 13.83 -1.74 7.67
N PRO A 41 12.86 -1.81 6.75
CA PRO A 41 11.55 -1.18 6.97
C PRO A 41 10.82 -1.66 8.21
N PHE A 42 11.02 -2.93 8.59
CA PHE A 42 10.35 -3.54 9.75
C PHE A 42 10.79 -2.94 11.10
N SER A 43 12.01 -2.41 11.19
CA SER A 43 12.54 -1.82 12.43
C SER A 43 12.27 -0.32 12.55
N LEU A 44 11.72 0.31 11.50
CA LEU A 44 11.44 1.75 11.47
C LEU A 44 10.26 2.14 12.37
N LEU A 45 10.42 3.28 13.04
CA LEU A 45 9.35 3.92 13.79
C LEU A 45 8.87 5.19 13.06
N ALA A 46 7.61 5.22 12.68
CA ALA A 46 6.94 6.39 12.14
C ALA A 46 6.78 7.46 13.21
N THR A 47 7.15 8.70 12.87
CA THR A 47 6.90 9.85 13.74
C THR A 47 5.55 10.53 13.52
N GLU A 48 4.76 10.02 12.58
CA GLU A 48 3.41 10.48 12.26
C GLU A 48 2.44 9.34 12.56
N GLU A 49 1.29 9.65 13.16
CA GLU A 49 0.26 8.63 13.46
C GLU A 49 -0.53 8.24 12.21
N TYR A 50 -0.65 9.13 11.22
CA TYR A 50 -1.59 8.99 10.12
C TYR A 50 -0.92 8.85 8.75
N LEU A 51 -1.59 8.12 7.86
CA LEU A 51 -1.34 8.07 6.43
C LEU A 51 -2.57 8.61 5.69
N GLU A 52 -2.42 9.65 4.87
CA GLU A 52 -3.49 10.09 3.98
C GLU A 52 -3.79 9.01 2.94
N ARG A 53 -5.06 8.59 2.88
CA ARG A 53 -5.49 7.43 2.09
C ARG A 53 -5.28 7.62 0.59
N THR A 54 -5.49 8.82 0.05
CA THR A 54 -5.26 9.12 -1.38
C THR A 54 -3.79 9.05 -1.70
N LYS A 55 -2.93 9.65 -0.86
CA LYS A 55 -1.47 9.61 -1.05
C LYS A 55 -0.94 8.18 -0.94
N LEU A 56 -1.48 7.37 -0.02
CA LEU A 56 -1.12 5.95 0.06
C LEU A 56 -1.48 5.21 -1.23
N GLY A 57 -2.67 5.44 -1.78
CA GLY A 57 -3.09 4.88 -3.07
C GLY A 57 -2.16 5.30 -4.22
N LEU A 58 -1.77 6.57 -4.27
CA LEU A 58 -0.85 7.10 -5.28
C LEU A 58 0.54 6.45 -5.19
N VAL A 59 1.11 6.36 -3.99
CA VAL A 59 2.42 5.73 -3.75
C VAL A 59 2.38 4.24 -4.07
N LEU A 60 1.30 3.55 -3.65
CA LEU A 60 1.09 2.15 -3.95
C LEU A 60 1.05 1.90 -5.46
N ARG A 61 0.21 2.64 -6.20
CA ARG A 61 0.13 2.55 -7.67
C ARG A 61 1.49 2.78 -8.31
N GLY A 62 2.14 3.88 -7.93
CA GLY A 62 3.45 4.24 -8.47
C GLY A 62 4.45 3.10 -8.32
N ALA A 63 4.53 2.53 -7.11
CA ALA A 63 5.50 1.49 -6.81
C ALA A 63 5.28 0.21 -7.62
N VAL A 64 4.02 -0.15 -7.88
CA VAL A 64 3.66 -1.46 -8.47
C VAL A 64 3.40 -1.41 -9.97
N MET A 65 3.00 -0.25 -10.50
CA MET A 65 2.66 -0.06 -11.92
C MET A 65 3.71 0.75 -12.68
N ASP A 66 4.31 1.75 -12.02
CA ASP A 66 5.11 2.78 -12.70
C ASP A 66 6.62 2.68 -12.36
N GLY A 67 7.03 1.67 -11.59
CA GLY A 67 8.42 1.51 -11.15
C GLY A 67 8.91 2.63 -10.21
N TYR A 68 8.00 3.31 -9.52
CA TYR A 68 8.34 4.41 -8.63
C TYR A 68 9.13 3.95 -7.40
N TYR A 69 10.31 4.53 -7.23
CA TYR A 69 11.15 4.35 -6.07
C TYR A 69 11.81 5.67 -5.67
N ALA A 70 11.76 6.02 -4.38
CA ALA A 70 12.43 7.19 -3.84
C ALA A 70 12.84 6.97 -2.38
N PRO A 71 14.08 7.35 -1.99
CA PRO A 71 14.58 7.11 -0.64
C PRO A 71 13.78 7.87 0.43
N ILE A 72 13.72 7.33 1.63
CA ILE A 72 13.11 8.01 2.78
C ILE A 72 14.13 8.86 3.53
N ILE A 73 13.68 9.66 4.50
CA ILE A 73 14.56 10.43 5.39
C ILE A 73 14.32 9.92 6.81
N VAL A 74 15.39 9.52 7.47
CA VAL A 74 15.33 8.95 8.82
C VAL A 74 16.24 9.70 9.79
N LEU A 75 15.91 9.64 11.06
CA LEU A 75 16.77 10.04 12.17
C LEU A 75 17.24 8.77 12.88
N SER A 76 18.54 8.57 12.99
CA SER A 76 19.10 7.53 13.85
C SER A 76 19.47 8.14 15.19
N GLU A 77 18.88 7.60 16.25
CA GLU A 77 19.17 7.96 17.62
C GLU A 77 19.43 6.69 18.42
N ARG A 78 20.67 6.53 18.91
CA ARG A 78 21.14 5.28 19.53
C ARG A 78 20.86 4.11 18.58
N ASP A 79 20.12 3.10 19.03
CA ASP A 79 19.74 1.90 18.28
C ASP A 79 18.34 2.00 17.63
N VAL A 80 17.73 3.19 17.63
CA VAL A 80 16.39 3.41 17.09
C VAL A 80 16.45 4.28 15.85
N THR A 81 15.66 3.91 14.84
CA THR A 81 15.56 4.65 13.58
C THR A 81 14.14 5.15 13.35
N TYR A 82 13.99 6.47 13.31
CA TYR A 82 12.71 7.15 13.15
C TYR A 82 12.54 7.68 11.72
N ILE A 83 11.35 7.55 11.14
CA ILE A 83 11.03 8.13 9.83
C ILE A 83 10.68 9.60 10.03
N LEU A 84 11.49 10.49 9.46
CA LEU A 84 11.22 11.93 9.43
C LEU A 84 10.38 12.35 8.24
N ASP A 85 10.62 11.75 7.06
CA ASP A 85 9.85 11.97 5.84
C ASP A 85 9.79 10.68 5.03
N GLY A 86 8.63 10.41 4.44
CA GLY A 86 8.42 9.28 3.55
C GLY A 86 7.65 8.13 4.16
N HIS A 87 6.78 8.39 5.14
CA HIS A 87 6.00 7.36 5.84
C HIS A 87 5.15 6.49 4.89
N HIS A 88 4.46 7.07 3.90
CA HIS A 88 3.74 6.28 2.88
C HIS A 88 4.65 5.36 2.07
N ARG A 89 5.86 5.83 1.75
CA ARG A 89 6.85 5.06 0.97
C ARG A 89 7.39 3.91 1.81
N ALA A 90 7.82 4.21 3.03
CA ALA A 90 8.27 3.20 3.98
C ALA A 90 7.20 2.12 4.20
N TYR A 91 5.94 2.54 4.39
CA TYR A 91 4.80 1.63 4.54
C TYR A 91 4.60 0.74 3.31
N VAL A 92 4.59 1.31 2.09
CA VAL A 92 4.43 0.55 0.85
C VAL A 92 5.61 -0.41 0.60
N TYR A 93 6.84 0.03 0.84
CA TYR A 93 8.02 -0.83 0.69
C TYR A 93 8.03 -1.98 1.69
N TRP A 94 7.65 -1.70 2.94
CA TRP A 94 7.46 -2.75 3.94
C TRP A 94 6.39 -3.76 3.50
N LEU A 95 5.25 -3.29 2.97
CA LEU A 95 4.19 -4.15 2.45
C LEU A 95 4.62 -5.02 1.25
N LEU A 96 5.50 -4.48 0.40
CA LEU A 96 6.12 -5.20 -0.72
C LEU A 96 7.19 -6.20 -0.30
N GLY A 97 7.55 -6.25 0.99
CA GLY A 97 8.53 -7.19 1.52
C GLY A 97 9.98 -6.82 1.23
N TYR A 98 10.28 -5.54 0.96
CA TYR A 98 11.67 -5.09 0.85
C TYR A 98 12.41 -5.35 2.17
N MET A 99 13.53 -6.07 2.10
CA MET A 99 14.40 -6.30 3.26
C MET A 99 15.10 -5.01 3.69
N PHE A 100 15.55 -4.21 2.72
CA PHE A 100 16.19 -2.92 2.94
C PHE A 100 15.65 -1.88 1.96
N ILE A 101 15.57 -0.64 2.40
CA ILE A 101 15.19 0.52 1.58
C ILE A 101 16.21 1.64 1.72
N ASP A 102 16.42 2.39 0.66
CA ASP A 102 17.33 3.52 0.64
C ASP A 102 16.81 4.64 1.53
N ALA A 103 17.73 5.22 2.30
CA ALA A 103 17.44 6.32 3.21
C ALA A 103 18.57 7.34 3.23
N TYR A 104 18.18 8.59 3.49
CA TYR A 104 19.09 9.59 4.05
C TYR A 104 18.95 9.57 5.57
N MET A 105 20.04 9.30 6.27
CA MET A 105 20.07 9.20 7.72
C MET A 105 20.70 10.46 8.32
N LEU A 106 19.93 11.12 9.16
CA LEU A 106 20.37 12.20 10.03
C LEU A 106 20.83 11.60 11.37
N ARG A 107 21.95 12.11 11.92
CA ARG A 107 22.42 11.81 13.27
C ARG A 107 22.75 13.10 14.01
N LEU A 108 22.19 13.24 15.21
CA LEU A 108 22.58 14.29 16.17
C LEU A 108 23.82 13.80 16.94
N LYS A 109 24.78 14.70 17.19
CA LYS A 109 26.08 14.34 17.78
C LYS A 109 26.07 14.36 19.31
N HIS A 110 25.38 15.33 19.90
CA HIS A 110 25.50 15.64 21.33
C HIS A 110 24.16 15.64 22.06
N VAL A 111 23.03 15.67 21.34
CA VAL A 111 21.69 15.75 21.95
C VAL A 111 20.74 14.66 21.46
N SER A 112 19.85 14.26 22.37
CA SER A 112 18.80 13.26 22.13
C SER A 112 17.50 13.92 21.65
N HIS A 113 16.80 13.28 20.73
CA HIS A 113 15.54 13.76 20.18
C HIS A 113 14.38 13.44 21.13
N ALA A 114 13.88 14.46 21.84
CA ALA A 114 12.76 14.30 22.75
C ALA A 114 11.41 14.19 21.99
N ARG A 115 11.04 13.00 21.48
CA ARG A 115 9.69 12.77 20.91
C ARG A 115 8.86 11.77 21.72
N ARG A 116 7.55 12.05 21.77
CA ARG A 116 6.55 11.33 22.58
C ARG A 116 5.66 10.35 21.80
N GLY A 117 5.87 10.18 20.50
CA GLY A 117 5.06 9.29 19.66
C GLY A 117 5.89 8.60 18.60
N ALA A 118 5.86 7.27 18.61
CA ALA A 118 6.58 6.41 17.68
C ALA A 118 5.68 5.21 17.38
N PHE A 119 5.35 5.02 16.11
CA PHE A 119 4.42 4.00 15.66
C PHE A 119 5.12 3.03 14.74
N ARG A 120 4.87 1.73 14.89
CA ARG A 120 5.29 0.77 13.86
C ARG A 120 4.50 1.06 12.59
N LEU A 121 5.04 0.67 11.42
CA LEU A 121 4.38 0.95 10.15
C LEU A 121 2.93 0.44 10.11
N TRP A 122 2.66 -0.75 10.66
CA TRP A 122 1.30 -1.32 10.71
C TRP A 122 0.38 -0.73 11.79
N GLU A 123 0.92 0.10 12.69
CA GLU A 123 0.15 0.82 13.72
C GLU A 123 -0.32 2.20 13.23
N MET A 124 0.27 2.70 12.14
CA MET A 124 -0.17 3.95 11.51
C MET A 124 -1.62 3.84 11.06
N ARG A 125 -2.42 4.86 11.33
CA ARG A 125 -3.86 4.90 11.01
C ARG A 125 -4.10 5.56 9.66
N LEU A 126 -5.21 5.24 9.00
CA LEU A 126 -5.62 5.98 7.82
C LEU A 126 -6.38 7.24 8.18
N TYR A 127 -5.92 8.36 7.64
CA TYR A 127 -6.68 9.61 7.60
C TYR A 127 -7.58 9.62 6.36
N GLN A 128 -8.87 9.88 6.57
CA GLN A 128 -9.83 10.01 5.47
C GLN A 128 -9.74 11.42 4.89
N ASP A 129 -9.00 11.52 3.80
CA ASP A 129 -8.88 12.73 2.98
C ASP A 129 -9.97 12.83 1.92
N GLU A 130 -10.00 13.97 1.23
CA GLU A 130 -10.93 14.26 0.12
C GLU A 130 -10.88 13.16 -0.95
N ILE A 131 -12.06 12.79 -1.45
CA ILE A 131 -12.18 11.74 -2.46
C ILE A 131 -11.76 12.30 -3.83
N PRO A 132 -10.79 11.68 -4.53
CA PRO A 132 -10.37 12.14 -5.84
C PRO A 132 -11.48 12.10 -6.90
N LYS A 133 -11.44 13.05 -7.84
CA LYS A 133 -12.35 13.07 -8.99
C LYS A 133 -11.98 12.07 -10.09
N ALA A 134 -10.70 11.73 -10.23
CA ALA A 134 -10.26 10.77 -11.24
C ALA A 134 -10.65 9.33 -10.85
N PRO A 135 -11.28 8.53 -11.74
CA PRO A 135 -11.69 7.15 -11.44
C PRO A 135 -10.54 6.25 -10.96
N LYS A 136 -9.38 6.31 -11.64
CA LYS A 136 -8.19 5.56 -11.24
C LYS A 136 -7.72 5.92 -9.83
N ALA A 137 -7.65 7.21 -9.52
CA ALA A 137 -7.26 7.66 -8.18
C ALA A 137 -8.23 7.17 -7.09
N ARG A 138 -9.55 7.16 -7.37
CA ARG A 138 -10.53 6.56 -6.45
C ARG A 138 -10.31 5.07 -6.24
N LEU A 139 -10.05 4.33 -7.32
CA LEU A 139 -9.77 2.90 -7.25
C LEU A 139 -8.57 2.64 -6.34
N TRP A 140 -7.44 3.29 -6.59
CA TRP A 140 -6.23 3.08 -5.79
C TRP A 140 -6.36 3.56 -4.34
N ARG A 141 -7.09 4.66 -4.09
CA ARG A 141 -7.47 5.08 -2.73
C ARG A 141 -8.31 4.00 -2.03
N PHE A 142 -9.26 3.39 -2.74
CA PHE A 142 -10.07 2.31 -2.20
C PHE A 142 -9.21 1.09 -1.86
N THR A 143 -8.45 0.59 -2.83
CA THR A 143 -7.51 -0.53 -2.71
C THR A 143 -6.54 -0.35 -1.54
N ALA A 144 -5.91 0.82 -1.41
CA ALA A 144 -5.02 1.13 -0.29
C ALA A 144 -5.72 1.01 1.06
N GLY A 145 -6.98 1.45 1.14
CA GLY A 145 -7.79 1.31 2.35
C GLY A 145 -8.10 -0.14 2.71
N VAL A 146 -8.40 -0.99 1.71
CA VAL A 146 -8.66 -2.41 1.94
C VAL A 146 -7.40 -3.12 2.41
N ILE A 147 -6.25 -2.89 1.75
CA ILE A 147 -4.96 -3.46 2.16
C ILE A 147 -4.63 -3.05 3.60
N HIS A 148 -4.73 -1.76 3.91
CA HIS A 148 -4.48 -1.24 5.25
C HIS A 148 -5.41 -1.84 6.30
N PHE A 149 -6.68 -2.06 5.97
CA PHE A 149 -7.64 -2.74 6.85
C PHE A 149 -7.14 -4.14 7.24
N PHE A 150 -6.72 -4.97 6.27
CA PHE A 150 -6.15 -6.29 6.56
C PHE A 150 -4.91 -6.18 7.44
N VAL A 151 -3.97 -5.33 7.05
CA VAL A 151 -2.71 -5.12 7.78
C VAL A 151 -2.97 -4.74 9.23
N THR A 152 -3.85 -3.78 9.48
CA THR A 152 -4.16 -3.30 10.84
C THR A 152 -4.92 -4.34 11.63
N ARG A 153 -5.96 -4.95 11.03
CA ARG A 153 -6.83 -5.96 11.67
C ARG A 153 -6.04 -7.18 12.16
N TYR A 154 -4.95 -7.51 11.46
CA TYR A 154 -4.08 -8.64 11.75
C TYR A 154 -2.66 -8.20 12.16
N LYS A 155 -2.52 -7.01 12.75
CA LYS A 155 -1.30 -6.53 13.44
C LYS A 155 0.00 -6.67 12.64
N GLY A 156 -0.05 -6.33 11.35
CA GLY A 156 1.12 -6.33 10.46
C GLY A 156 1.44 -7.66 9.79
N ALA A 157 0.61 -8.69 9.98
CA ALA A 157 0.84 -10.04 9.45
C ALA A 157 0.42 -10.22 7.99
N PHE A 158 0.47 -9.17 7.18
CA PHE A 158 0.15 -9.22 5.74
C PHE A 158 1.22 -8.53 4.92
N ARG A 159 1.48 -9.11 3.75
CA ARG A 159 2.28 -8.51 2.67
C ARG A 159 1.47 -8.57 1.38
N PHE A 160 1.98 -7.96 0.32
CA PHE A 160 1.39 -8.16 -1.00
C PHE A 160 2.45 -8.33 -2.08
N LYS A 161 2.03 -8.95 -3.19
CA LYS A 161 2.79 -9.14 -4.42
C LYS A 161 1.94 -8.79 -5.63
N VAL A 162 2.57 -8.42 -6.73
CA VAL A 162 1.90 -8.29 -8.03
C VAL A 162 2.04 -9.61 -8.76
N SER A 163 0.96 -10.11 -9.37
CA SER A 163 1.00 -11.31 -10.19
C SER A 163 -0.04 -11.26 -11.29
N SER A 164 0.18 -11.99 -12.38
CA SER A 164 -0.90 -12.39 -13.26
C SER A 164 -1.63 -13.58 -12.65
N CYS A 165 -2.96 -13.57 -12.68
CA CYS A 165 -3.81 -14.66 -12.21
C CYS A 165 -4.65 -15.17 -13.37
N ARG A 166 -4.77 -16.50 -13.50
CA ARG A 166 -5.77 -17.07 -14.40
C ARG A 166 -7.17 -16.78 -13.87
N LEU A 167 -8.08 -16.39 -14.75
CA LEU A 167 -9.46 -16.03 -14.38
C LEU A 167 -10.26 -17.23 -13.87
N ASP A 168 -9.98 -18.43 -14.39
CA ASP A 168 -10.63 -19.69 -13.98
C ASP A 168 -10.21 -20.20 -12.59
N GLU A 169 -9.10 -19.70 -12.05
CA GLU A 169 -8.61 -20.03 -10.69
C GLU A 169 -9.12 -19.06 -9.60
N LEU A 170 -9.78 -17.96 -9.98
CA LEU A 170 -10.22 -16.94 -9.04
C LEU A 170 -11.52 -17.34 -8.35
N VAL A 171 -11.51 -17.29 -7.02
CA VAL A 171 -12.68 -17.54 -6.19
C VAL A 171 -13.38 -16.21 -5.91
N PRO A 172 -14.63 -16.00 -6.36
CA PRO A 172 -15.35 -14.79 -6.06
C PRO A 172 -15.81 -14.79 -4.59
N THR A 173 -15.78 -13.60 -3.98
CA THR A 173 -16.35 -13.37 -2.64
C THR A 173 -17.78 -12.81 -2.66
N GLN A 174 -18.32 -12.57 -3.85
CA GLN A 174 -19.70 -12.13 -4.07
C GLN A 174 -20.29 -12.95 -5.22
N SER A 175 -21.56 -13.30 -5.11
CA SER A 175 -22.26 -14.13 -6.11
C SER A 175 -22.90 -13.32 -7.24
N LEU A 176 -22.98 -11.99 -7.09
CA LEU A 176 -23.69 -11.10 -8.01
C LEU A 176 -22.80 -9.95 -8.47
N VAL A 177 -22.92 -9.59 -9.75
CA VAL A 177 -22.32 -8.39 -10.32
C VAL A 177 -23.34 -7.71 -11.22
N GLU A 178 -23.63 -6.44 -10.95
CA GLU A 178 -24.55 -5.62 -11.74
C GLU A 178 -24.02 -5.44 -13.18
N PRO A 179 -24.84 -5.66 -14.24
CA PRO A 179 -24.44 -5.51 -15.64
C PRO A 179 -23.83 -4.13 -15.94
N GLU A 180 -24.44 -3.09 -15.36
CA GLU A 180 -24.00 -1.70 -15.51
C GLU A 180 -22.59 -1.49 -14.93
N GLY A 181 -22.27 -2.21 -13.84
CA GLY A 181 -20.94 -2.24 -13.26
C GLY A 181 -19.91 -2.83 -14.21
N VAL A 182 -20.25 -3.92 -14.90
CA VAL A 182 -19.40 -4.59 -15.90
C VAL A 182 -19.09 -3.69 -17.09
N GLU A 183 -20.05 -2.89 -17.56
CA GLU A 183 -19.79 -1.93 -18.65
C GLU A 183 -18.99 -0.71 -18.17
N LYS A 184 -19.26 -0.26 -16.94
CA LYS A 184 -18.71 1.00 -16.42
C LYS A 184 -17.20 0.96 -16.23
N VAL A 185 -16.61 -0.22 -15.98
CA VAL A 185 -15.14 -0.33 -15.81
C VAL A 185 -14.37 0.12 -17.06
N GLU A 186 -14.94 -0.09 -18.25
CA GLU A 186 -14.34 0.35 -19.51
C GLU A 186 -14.52 1.85 -19.71
N LYS A 187 -15.75 2.35 -19.50
CA LYS A 187 -16.09 3.77 -19.59
C LYS A 187 -15.24 4.62 -18.65
N LEU A 188 -14.86 4.07 -17.49
CA LEU A 188 -13.99 4.71 -16.51
C LEU A 188 -12.49 4.53 -16.78
N GLY A 189 -12.11 3.74 -17.79
CA GLY A 189 -10.71 3.47 -18.15
C GLY A 189 -9.93 2.71 -17.07
N VAL A 190 -10.60 1.86 -16.28
CA VAL A 190 -9.99 1.10 -15.16
C VAL A 190 -9.87 -0.39 -15.44
N LEU A 191 -10.20 -0.86 -16.65
CA LEU A 191 -10.16 -2.29 -17.00
C LEU A 191 -8.75 -2.89 -16.87
N ASP A 192 -7.71 -2.12 -17.21
CA ASP A 192 -6.31 -2.57 -17.13
C ASP A 192 -5.68 -2.41 -15.73
N GLU A 193 -6.40 -1.79 -14.79
CA GLU A 193 -5.94 -1.68 -13.41
C GLU A 193 -6.14 -3.03 -12.70
N PRO A 194 -5.18 -3.45 -11.85
CA PRO A 194 -5.22 -4.78 -11.26
C PRO A 194 -6.45 -4.98 -10.35
N ILE A 195 -6.92 -6.21 -10.26
CA ILE A 195 -7.87 -6.61 -9.22
C ILE A 195 -7.16 -6.81 -7.88
N LEU A 196 -7.88 -6.73 -6.77
CA LEU A 196 -7.33 -7.05 -5.45
C LEU A 196 -7.76 -8.47 -5.07
N CYS A 197 -6.79 -9.34 -4.81
CA CYS A 197 -7.02 -10.72 -4.39
C CYS A 197 -6.38 -10.98 -3.03
N LEU A 198 -6.97 -11.91 -2.29
CA LEU A 198 -6.39 -12.50 -1.08
C LEU A 198 -5.96 -13.93 -1.41
N GLU A 199 -4.68 -14.23 -1.28
CA GLU A 199 -4.16 -15.59 -1.37
C GLU A 199 -4.18 -16.25 0.01
N TYR A 200 -4.85 -17.39 0.10
CA TYR A 200 -4.96 -18.16 1.34
C TYR A 200 -5.05 -19.64 1.01
N ARG A 201 -4.12 -20.43 1.56
CA ARG A 201 -4.03 -21.90 1.37
C ARG A 201 -4.10 -22.33 -0.10
N GLY A 202 -3.34 -21.64 -0.95
CA GLY A 202 -3.23 -21.92 -2.39
C GLY A 202 -4.38 -21.40 -3.26
N LYS A 203 -5.45 -20.85 -2.67
CA LYS A 203 -6.58 -20.25 -3.40
C LYS A 203 -6.46 -18.74 -3.46
N LYS A 204 -6.98 -18.13 -4.53
CA LYS A 204 -6.98 -16.67 -4.74
C LYS A 204 -8.40 -16.14 -4.73
N TYR A 205 -8.77 -15.43 -3.67
CA TYR A 205 -10.11 -14.90 -3.46
C TYR A 205 -10.18 -13.45 -3.92
N ILE A 206 -11.12 -13.09 -4.79
CA ILE A 206 -11.28 -11.70 -5.24
C ILE A 206 -11.83 -10.88 -4.08
N VAL A 207 -11.08 -9.89 -3.62
CA VAL A 207 -11.50 -8.94 -2.57
C VAL A 207 -12.16 -7.71 -3.20
N ASP A 208 -11.62 -7.23 -4.32
CA ASP A 208 -12.18 -6.15 -5.12
C ASP A 208 -11.89 -6.37 -6.60
N GLY A 209 -12.82 -5.94 -7.46
CA GLY A 209 -12.64 -5.96 -8.91
C GLY A 209 -13.38 -7.08 -9.63
N HIS A 210 -14.43 -7.66 -9.03
CA HIS A 210 -15.25 -8.70 -9.68
C HIS A 210 -15.81 -8.23 -11.03
N ALA A 211 -16.33 -7.01 -11.12
CA ALA A 211 -16.80 -6.45 -12.40
C ALA A 211 -15.70 -6.37 -13.47
N ARG A 212 -14.45 -6.07 -13.07
CA ARG A 212 -13.29 -6.07 -13.99
C ARG A 212 -12.96 -7.50 -14.43
N ALA A 213 -12.91 -8.44 -13.49
CA ALA A 213 -12.62 -9.84 -13.77
C ALA A 213 -13.69 -10.48 -14.69
N VAL A 214 -14.96 -10.22 -14.42
CA VAL A 214 -16.09 -10.68 -15.24
C VAL A 214 -16.04 -10.04 -16.63
N ASN A 215 -15.80 -8.72 -16.76
CA ASN A 215 -15.65 -8.07 -18.07
C ASN A 215 -14.54 -8.74 -18.90
N LEU A 216 -13.36 -9.00 -18.29
CA LEU A 216 -12.25 -9.67 -18.98
C LEU A 216 -12.58 -11.10 -19.38
N LEU A 217 -13.28 -11.86 -18.54
CA LEU A 217 -13.74 -13.21 -18.84
C LEU A 217 -14.71 -13.23 -20.03
N LEU A 218 -15.69 -12.32 -20.06
CA LEU A 218 -16.63 -12.19 -21.18
C LEU A 218 -15.94 -11.84 -22.50
N LYS A 219 -14.78 -11.19 -22.44
CA LYS A 219 -13.93 -10.88 -23.59
C LYS A 219 -13.00 -12.03 -24.00
N GLY A 220 -13.14 -13.20 -23.38
CA GLY A 220 -12.30 -14.37 -23.68
C GLY A 220 -10.85 -14.20 -23.24
N ARG A 221 -10.55 -13.30 -22.30
CA ARG A 221 -9.22 -13.24 -21.69
C ARG A 221 -9.04 -14.42 -20.75
N GLU A 222 -7.82 -14.94 -20.66
CA GLU A 222 -7.49 -16.07 -19.79
C GLU A 222 -6.97 -15.61 -18.42
N SER A 223 -6.39 -14.41 -18.35
CA SER A 223 -5.70 -13.91 -17.16
C SER A 223 -5.97 -12.43 -16.90
N VAL A 224 -5.75 -12.02 -15.64
CA VAL A 224 -5.87 -10.65 -15.16
C VAL A 224 -4.70 -10.31 -14.23
N ASN A 225 -4.25 -9.06 -14.28
CA ASN A 225 -3.27 -8.56 -13.31
C ASN A 225 -3.92 -8.41 -11.94
N ALA A 226 -3.25 -8.86 -10.89
CA ALA A 226 -3.74 -8.83 -9.53
C ALA A 226 -2.69 -8.29 -8.56
N LEU A 227 -3.17 -7.50 -7.60
CA LEU A 227 -2.50 -7.28 -6.33
C LEU A 227 -2.95 -8.39 -5.40
N ILE A 228 -2.03 -9.24 -4.98
CA ILE A 228 -2.32 -10.36 -4.10
C ILE A 228 -1.83 -10.01 -2.69
N ILE A 229 -2.76 -9.75 -1.77
CA ILE A 229 -2.44 -9.74 -0.34
C ILE A 229 -2.37 -11.18 0.16
N TYR A 230 -1.41 -11.47 1.04
CA TYR A 230 -1.25 -12.79 1.65
C TYR A 230 -0.79 -12.65 3.09
N PRO A 231 -1.23 -13.54 3.99
CA PRO A 231 -0.77 -13.52 5.37
C PRO A 231 0.67 -14.01 5.46
N THR A 232 1.44 -13.46 6.40
CA THR A 232 2.79 -13.96 6.72
C THR A 232 2.77 -15.15 7.69
N ASP A 233 1.59 -15.50 8.21
CA ASP A 233 1.33 -16.67 9.05
C ASP A 233 0.11 -17.42 8.51
N GLU A 234 0.30 -18.69 8.15
CA GLU A 234 -0.72 -19.56 7.55
C GLU A 234 -1.85 -19.94 8.52
N ASN A 235 -1.67 -19.71 9.83
CA ASN A 235 -2.65 -20.04 10.86
C ASN A 235 -3.67 -18.92 11.11
N ILE A 236 -3.53 -17.78 10.43
CA ILE A 236 -4.45 -16.65 10.59
C ILE A 236 -5.83 -17.04 10.04
N LYS A 237 -6.85 -17.00 10.91
CA LYS A 237 -8.24 -17.13 10.51
C LYS A 237 -8.75 -15.82 9.91
N ILE A 238 -9.25 -15.88 8.68
CA ILE A 238 -9.72 -14.72 7.93
C ILE A 238 -11.22 -14.84 7.68
N GLY A 239 -12.02 -13.98 8.31
CA GLY A 239 -13.49 -14.04 8.22
C GLY A 239 -14.06 -13.88 6.81
N LEU A 240 -13.36 -13.18 5.90
CA LEU A 240 -13.74 -13.08 4.49
C LEU A 240 -13.75 -14.46 3.80
N ILE A 241 -12.78 -15.31 4.11
CA ILE A 241 -12.66 -16.65 3.56
C ILE A 241 -13.80 -17.53 4.07
N GLU A 242 -14.04 -17.50 5.39
CA GLU A 242 -15.13 -18.25 6.01
C GLU A 242 -16.52 -17.84 5.46
N ALA A 243 -16.69 -16.58 5.07
CA ALA A 243 -17.91 -16.10 4.44
C ALA A 243 -18.06 -16.62 2.99
N SER A 244 -16.99 -16.52 2.18
CA SER A 244 -16.97 -17.02 0.80
C SER A 244 -17.21 -18.54 0.74
N GLU A 245 -16.58 -19.31 1.62
CA GLU A 245 -16.77 -20.76 1.70
C GLU A 245 -18.20 -21.15 2.07
N ARG A 246 -18.86 -20.39 2.95
CA ARG A 246 -20.28 -20.60 3.30
C ARG A 246 -21.23 -20.33 2.13
N MET A 247 -20.85 -19.45 1.20
CA MET A 247 -21.62 -19.19 -0.02
C MET A 247 -21.43 -20.28 -1.09
N GLY A 248 -20.49 -21.20 -0.91
CA GLY A 248 -20.23 -22.29 -1.85
C GLY A 248 -19.60 -21.85 -3.17
N LEU A 249 -19.10 -20.62 -3.26
CA LEU A 249 -18.48 -20.05 -4.46
C LEU A 249 -17.10 -20.69 -4.70
N ARG A 250 -16.84 -21.13 -5.94
CA ARG A 250 -15.62 -21.85 -6.33
C ARG A 250 -14.87 -21.18 -7.46
N SER A 251 -15.58 -20.51 -8.36
CA SER A 251 -14.96 -19.85 -9.51
C SER A 251 -15.81 -18.69 -10.03
N LEU A 252 -15.24 -17.88 -10.93
CA LEU A 252 -15.96 -16.77 -11.58
C LEU A 252 -17.21 -17.21 -12.36
N SER A 253 -17.32 -18.47 -12.79
CA SER A 253 -18.55 -18.96 -13.44
C SER A 253 -19.75 -19.04 -12.49
N ASP A 254 -19.50 -19.02 -11.18
CA ASP A 254 -20.56 -19.02 -10.16
C ASP A 254 -21.14 -17.61 -9.91
N VAL A 255 -20.61 -16.59 -10.61
CA VAL A 255 -21.09 -15.21 -10.52
C VAL A 255 -22.21 -14.99 -11.52
N GLU A 256 -23.38 -14.60 -11.02
CA GLU A 256 -24.51 -14.20 -11.85
C GLU A 256 -24.41 -12.71 -12.18
N ILE A 257 -24.65 -12.37 -13.45
CA ILE A 257 -24.81 -10.99 -13.90
C ILE A 257 -26.30 -10.69 -13.89
N LYS A 258 -26.76 -9.94 -12.88
CA LYS A 258 -28.16 -9.60 -12.65
C LYS A 258 -28.27 -8.16 -12.20
#